data_AF-T1HXX0-F1
#
_entry.id   AF-T1HXX0-F1
#
_cell.length_a   1.000
_cell.length_b   1.000
_cell.length_c   1.000
_cell.angle_alpha   90.00
_cell.angle_beta   90.00
_cell.angle_gamma   90.00
#
_symmetry.space_group_name_H-M   'P 1'
#
loop_
_entity.id
_entity.type
_entity.pdbx_description
1 polymer ?
#
loop_
_entity_poly.entity_id
_entity_poly.type
_entity_poly.pdbx_seq_one_letter_code
_entity_poly.pdbx_strand_id
1 'polypeptide(L)'
;MFRIGFNLWDIFKQLDPDRTYTIPETKFLSVLNGPLRQLIGLEEEEILSVSNLFKKPDGYVTYDQFCQLIHDYRPPAETMEEMEREDPYTVNKNLTKREERMLYEILTDIAVNVTKKRLVLRPFFQDYEMIKKNNGVITKTTFFKVLDFMGARLEKHRLDVLVKRYMRDNYSIKYNAFLKELDEVFDYLEKNNYSDGTGQLWDPSNIPLFEKAPLRGPEVGLRQVFLPNWREKNKVDPREVEMIITKIRDHVLRNKIRMRDFYEEYDPGETDRVDENDFIMGLRWLAYGRVNTVNLYLNPKEVDLLIYLYSDPVYPERKLWKVLEDDVEDSNIYIAHI
;
A
#
# COMPACT_ATOMS: atom_id res chain seq x y z
N MET A 1 -23.59 -0.46 29.46
CA MET A 1 -22.45 -1.40 29.38
C MET A 1 -21.36 -0.67 28.62
N PHE A 2 -20.28 -0.27 29.32
CA PHE A 2 -19.23 0.57 28.75
C PHE A 2 -18.45 -0.21 27.68
N ARG A 3 -18.21 0.41 26.51
CA ARG A 3 -17.58 -0.25 25.34
C ARG A 3 -16.08 -0.51 25.53
N ILE A 4 -15.43 0.38 26.26
CA ILE A 4 -14.15 0.11 26.90
C ILE A 4 -14.50 -0.70 28.14
N GLY A 5 -13.94 -1.91 28.32
CA GLY A 5 -14.30 -2.84 29.42
C GLY A 5 -14.03 -2.31 30.84
N PHE A 6 -13.82 -1.01 31.00
CA PHE A 6 -13.65 -0.29 32.24
C PHE A 6 -14.20 1.14 32.10
N ASN A 7 -14.53 1.75 33.24
CA ASN A 7 -15.13 3.07 33.30
C ASN A 7 -14.05 4.14 33.55
N LEU A 8 -13.81 5.01 32.56
CA LEU A 8 -12.83 6.11 32.66
C LEU A 8 -13.05 7.01 33.88
N TRP A 9 -14.30 7.24 34.29
CA TRP A 9 -14.59 8.04 35.48
C TRP A 9 -14.00 7.42 36.75
N ASP A 10 -13.92 6.10 36.86
CA ASP A 10 -13.43 5.42 38.06
C ASP A 10 -11.91 5.57 38.22
N ILE A 11 -11.19 5.83 37.12
CA ILE A 11 -9.75 6.09 37.12
C ILE A 11 -9.49 7.52 37.58
N PHE A 12 -10.18 8.50 36.99
CA PHE A 12 -9.95 9.90 37.29
C PHE A 12 -10.52 10.35 38.65
N LYS A 13 -11.62 9.75 39.12
CA LYS A 13 -12.17 10.01 40.47
C LYS A 13 -11.18 9.68 41.59
N GLN A 14 -10.26 8.74 41.39
CA GLN A 14 -9.22 8.45 42.38
C GLN A 14 -8.19 9.59 42.50
N LEU A 15 -8.07 10.42 41.46
CA LEU A 15 -7.11 11.53 41.37
C LEU A 15 -7.74 12.89 41.69
N ASP A 16 -9.07 12.91 41.85
CA ASP A 16 -9.92 14.05 42.23
C ASP A 16 -10.76 13.73 43.49
N PRO A 17 -10.14 13.75 44.69
CA PRO A 17 -10.83 13.46 45.95
C PRO A 17 -11.95 14.47 46.25
N ASP A 18 -11.77 15.71 45.80
CA ASP A 18 -12.68 16.83 46.04
C ASP A 18 -13.86 16.86 45.05
N ARG A 19 -13.86 15.97 44.05
CA ARG A 19 -14.89 15.82 43.01
C ARG A 19 -15.17 17.13 42.28
N THR A 20 -14.12 17.86 41.96
CA THR A 20 -14.21 19.10 41.19
C THR A 20 -14.43 18.86 39.69
N TYR A 21 -14.37 17.59 39.24
CA TYR A 21 -14.45 17.18 37.84
C TYR A 21 -13.31 17.73 36.98
N THR A 22 -12.24 18.16 37.64
CA THR A 22 -11.04 18.74 37.05
C THR A 22 -9.81 18.23 37.77
N ILE A 23 -8.73 17.99 37.04
CA ILE A 23 -7.44 17.61 37.62
C ILE A 23 -6.31 18.41 37.00
N PRO A 24 -5.16 18.57 37.67
CA PRO A 24 -3.99 19.16 37.04
C PRO A 24 -3.61 18.41 35.76
N GLU A 25 -3.19 19.14 34.72
CA GLU A 25 -2.77 18.56 33.44
C GLU A 25 -1.73 17.43 33.63
N THR A 26 -0.79 17.60 34.54
CA THR A 26 0.24 16.58 34.85
C THR A 26 -0.38 15.27 35.32
N LYS A 27 -1.44 15.31 36.14
CA LYS A 27 -2.18 14.10 36.55
C LYS A 27 -2.94 13.50 35.38
N PHE A 28 -3.57 14.33 34.54
CA PHE A 28 -4.27 13.87 33.35
C PHE A 28 -3.33 13.14 32.37
N LEU A 29 -2.20 13.76 32.05
CA LEU A 29 -1.14 13.17 31.24
C LEU A 29 -0.56 11.90 31.88
N SER A 30 -0.41 11.85 33.20
CA SER A 30 0.08 10.64 33.89
C SER A 30 -0.85 9.43 33.71
N VAL A 31 -2.16 9.67 33.62
CA VAL A 31 -3.15 8.60 33.38
C VAL A 31 -3.06 8.11 31.93
N LEU A 32 -3.00 9.04 30.97
CA LEU A 32 -2.91 8.72 29.53
C LEU A 32 -1.56 8.11 29.15
N ASN A 33 -0.47 8.53 29.79
CA ASN A 33 0.88 7.99 29.58
C ASN A 33 1.21 6.77 30.44
N GLY A 34 0.40 6.47 31.45
CA GLY A 34 0.58 5.31 32.32
C GLY A 34 -0.48 4.25 32.07
N PRO A 35 -1.50 4.11 32.96
CA PRO A 35 -2.50 3.04 32.91
C PRO A 35 -3.22 2.90 31.57
N LEU A 36 -3.47 4.01 30.88
CA LEU A 36 -4.22 4.00 29.63
C LEU A 36 -3.34 3.94 28.38
N ARG A 37 -2.01 4.10 28.49
CA ARG A 37 -1.12 4.26 27.32
C ARG A 37 -1.22 3.11 26.34
N GLN A 38 -1.20 1.88 26.84
CA GLN A 38 -1.28 0.69 25.99
C GLN A 38 -2.69 0.47 25.43
N LEU A 39 -3.72 0.97 26.11
CA LEU A 39 -5.13 0.79 25.74
C LEU A 39 -5.59 1.82 24.70
N ILE A 40 -5.13 3.06 24.79
CA ILE A 40 -5.52 4.14 23.88
C ILE A 40 -4.63 4.21 22.62
N GLY A 41 -3.40 3.69 22.67
CA GLY A 41 -2.53 3.57 21.51
C GLY A 41 -2.07 4.89 20.87
N LEU A 42 -2.27 6.02 21.55
CA LEU A 42 -1.91 7.35 21.07
C LEU A 42 -0.41 7.66 21.25
N GLU A 43 0.15 8.44 20.32
CA GLU A 43 1.50 9.00 20.41
C GLU A 43 1.58 10.19 21.39
N GLU A 44 2.79 10.59 21.79
CA GLU A 44 2.95 11.68 22.77
C GLU A 44 2.38 13.01 22.26
N GLU A 45 2.59 13.35 20.99
CA GLU A 45 2.03 14.56 20.38
C GLU A 45 0.49 14.55 20.36
N GLU A 46 -0.10 13.38 20.15
CA GLU A 46 -1.54 13.18 20.13
C GLU A 46 -2.14 13.27 21.53
N ILE A 47 -1.48 12.69 22.53
CA ILE A 47 -1.88 12.83 23.94
C ILE A 47 -1.81 14.28 24.39
N LEU A 48 -0.77 15.02 23.98
CA LEU A 48 -0.66 16.45 24.24
C LEU A 48 -1.78 17.24 23.55
N SER A 49 -2.11 16.87 22.31
CA SER A 49 -3.23 17.47 21.57
C SER A 49 -4.56 17.23 22.27
N VAL A 50 -4.82 15.99 22.74
CA VAL A 50 -5.99 15.65 23.55
C VAL A 50 -6.00 16.45 24.85
N SER A 51 -4.88 16.53 25.58
CA SER A 51 -4.77 17.33 26.81
C SER A 51 -5.16 18.79 26.56
N ASN A 52 -4.62 19.39 25.50
CA ASN A 52 -4.88 20.78 25.13
C ASN A 52 -6.36 21.06 24.82
N LEU A 53 -7.10 20.11 24.25
CA LEU A 53 -8.53 20.26 23.94
C LEU A 53 -9.40 20.42 25.20
N PHE A 54 -8.98 19.83 26.32
CA PHE A 54 -9.74 19.83 27.58
C PHE A 54 -9.07 20.68 28.67
N LYS A 55 -7.99 21.36 28.34
CA LYS A 55 -7.21 22.20 29.26
C LYS A 55 -7.86 23.57 29.44
N LYS A 56 -7.98 24.00 30.68
CA LYS A 56 -8.40 25.33 31.10
C LYS A 56 -7.19 26.29 31.21
N PRO A 57 -7.43 27.61 31.15
CA PRO A 57 -6.37 28.63 31.32
C PRO A 57 -5.62 28.54 32.65
N ASP A 58 -6.22 27.94 33.67
CA ASP A 58 -5.66 27.74 35.01
C ASP A 58 -4.71 26.52 35.11
N GLY A 59 -4.51 25.77 34.01
CA GLY A 59 -3.65 24.59 33.96
C GLY A 59 -4.34 23.29 34.40
N TYR A 60 -5.63 23.31 34.68
CA TYR A 60 -6.43 22.12 34.97
C TYR A 60 -7.11 21.58 33.71
N VAL A 61 -7.37 20.28 33.68
CA VAL A 61 -8.05 19.58 32.59
C VAL A 61 -9.41 19.10 33.07
N THR A 62 -10.46 19.35 32.29
CA THR A 62 -11.83 18.84 32.52
C THR A 62 -11.95 17.39 32.10
N TYR A 63 -11.46 16.48 32.95
CA TYR A 63 -11.52 15.04 32.66
C TYR A 63 -12.95 14.53 32.50
N ASP A 64 -13.94 15.19 33.11
CA ASP A 64 -15.35 14.81 32.99
C ASP A 64 -15.89 15.03 31.58
N GLN A 65 -15.55 16.16 30.94
CA GLN A 65 -15.90 16.43 29.54
C GLN A 65 -15.19 15.44 28.61
N PHE A 66 -13.94 15.09 28.90
CA PHE A 66 -13.22 14.05 28.18
C PHE A 66 -13.92 12.68 28.31
N CYS A 67 -14.23 12.25 29.54
CA CYS A 67 -14.92 10.99 29.78
C CYS A 67 -16.29 10.97 29.10
N GLN A 68 -17.06 12.05 29.23
CA GLN A 68 -18.35 12.19 28.62
C GLN A 68 -18.25 12.09 27.09
N LEU A 69 -17.34 12.83 26.47
CA LEU A 69 -17.15 12.80 25.01
C LEU A 69 -16.82 11.38 24.52
N ILE A 70 -15.98 10.64 25.23
CA ILE A 70 -15.61 9.27 24.86
C ILE A 70 -16.77 8.28 25.09
N HIS A 71 -17.53 8.43 26.17
CA HIS A 71 -18.61 7.50 26.51
C HIS A 71 -19.92 7.79 25.78
N ASP A 72 -20.20 9.06 25.46
CA ASP A 72 -21.39 9.50 24.71
C ASP A 72 -21.17 9.38 23.19
N TYR A 73 -19.93 9.20 22.74
CA TYR A 73 -19.65 8.93 21.33
C TYR A 73 -20.32 7.62 20.88
N ARG A 74 -21.43 7.78 20.15
CA ARG A 74 -22.07 6.72 19.39
C ARG A 74 -21.72 6.92 17.91
N PRO A 75 -20.81 6.11 17.35
CA PRO A 75 -20.61 6.11 15.90
C PRO A 75 -21.95 5.79 15.20
N PRO A 76 -22.26 6.44 14.06
CA PRO A 76 -23.43 6.14 13.25
C PRO A 76 -23.58 4.62 12.99
N ALA A 77 -24.81 4.10 12.96
CA ALA A 77 -25.06 2.68 12.70
C ALA A 77 -24.41 2.21 11.37
N GLU A 78 -24.41 3.06 10.35
CA GLU A 78 -23.74 2.83 9.06
C GLU A 78 -22.22 2.66 9.22
N THR A 79 -21.56 3.50 10.03
CA THR A 79 -20.11 3.35 10.28
C THR A 79 -19.77 2.08 11.07
N MET A 80 -20.65 1.61 11.96
CA MET A 80 -20.42 0.33 12.66
C MET A 80 -20.57 -0.88 11.73
N GLU A 81 -21.60 -0.89 10.87
CA GLU A 81 -21.80 -1.97 9.91
C GLU A 81 -20.78 -1.97 8.77
N GLU A 82 -20.27 -0.81 8.35
CA GLU A 82 -19.18 -0.72 7.36
C GLU A 82 -17.83 -1.11 7.95
N MET A 83 -17.54 -0.73 9.21
CA MET A 83 -16.32 -1.14 9.92
C MET A 83 -16.30 -2.64 10.25
N GLU A 84 -17.45 -3.29 10.44
CA GLU A 84 -17.54 -4.75 10.63
C GLU A 84 -17.65 -5.51 9.29
N ARG A 85 -18.02 -4.85 8.18
CA ARG A 85 -18.01 -5.41 6.80
C ARG A 85 -16.65 -5.30 6.09
N GLU A 86 -15.73 -4.51 6.62
CA GLU A 86 -14.43 -4.30 6.00
C GLU A 86 -13.61 -5.58 6.02
N ASP A 87 -13.40 -6.19 4.85
CA ASP A 87 -12.66 -7.45 4.72
C ASP A 87 -11.23 -7.28 5.25
N PRO A 88 -10.83 -8.03 6.31
CA PRO A 88 -9.53 -7.88 6.98
C PRO A 88 -8.36 -8.36 6.11
N TYR A 89 -8.62 -8.95 4.94
CA TYR A 89 -7.64 -9.37 3.95
C TYR A 89 -7.45 -8.36 2.81
N THR A 90 -8.16 -7.22 2.84
CA THR A 90 -7.98 -6.13 1.86
C THR A 90 -6.72 -5.32 2.12
N VAL A 91 -6.14 -4.78 1.05
CA VAL A 91 -4.91 -3.97 1.07
C VAL A 91 -5.12 -2.67 0.31
N ASN A 92 -4.39 -1.63 0.69
CA ASN A 92 -4.38 -0.37 -0.03
C ASN A 92 -3.57 -0.51 -1.33
N LYS A 93 -4.14 -0.04 -2.45
CA LYS A 93 -3.55 -0.18 -3.78
C LYS A 93 -2.68 1.01 -4.20
N ASN A 94 -2.63 2.08 -3.41
CA ASN A 94 -1.98 3.34 -3.75
C ASN A 94 -0.46 3.32 -3.47
N LEU A 95 0.25 2.36 -4.05
CA LEU A 95 1.72 2.30 -4.02
C LEU A 95 2.28 2.68 -5.38
N THR A 96 3.34 3.48 -5.40
CA THR A 96 4.15 3.68 -6.60
C THR A 96 4.89 2.39 -6.95
N LYS A 97 5.29 2.21 -8.21
CA LYS A 97 6.10 1.05 -8.63
C LYS A 97 7.35 0.82 -7.77
N ARG A 98 8.01 1.90 -7.37
CA ARG A 98 9.18 1.83 -6.49
C ARG A 98 8.82 1.32 -5.10
N GLU A 99 7.71 1.79 -4.54
CA GLU A 99 7.21 1.31 -3.24
C GLU A 99 6.70 -0.14 -3.35
N GLU A 100 6.11 -0.53 -4.48
CA GLU A 100 5.64 -1.90 -4.72
C GLU A 100 6.81 -2.88 -4.83
N ARG A 101 7.86 -2.55 -5.59
CA ARG A 101 9.10 -3.33 -5.61
C ARG A 101 9.72 -3.43 -4.21
N MET A 102 9.77 -2.32 -3.48
CA MET A 102 10.28 -2.30 -2.12
C MET A 102 9.42 -3.16 -1.17
N LEU A 103 8.10 -3.17 -1.33
CA LEU A 103 7.19 -4.04 -0.57
C LEU A 103 7.55 -5.50 -0.80
N TYR A 104 7.76 -5.92 -2.05
CA TYR A 104 8.18 -7.27 -2.40
C TYR A 104 9.54 -7.65 -1.80
N GLU A 105 10.50 -6.71 -1.79
CA GLU A 105 11.81 -6.90 -1.15
C GLU A 105 11.65 -7.09 0.37
N ILE A 106 10.79 -6.29 1.00
CA ILE A 106 10.46 -6.41 2.43
C ILE A 106 9.81 -7.76 2.75
N LEU A 107 8.80 -8.18 1.99
CA LEU A 107 8.10 -9.44 2.23
C LEU A 107 9.04 -10.64 2.05
N THR A 108 9.90 -10.60 1.03
CA THR A 108 10.91 -11.65 0.80
C THR A 108 11.91 -11.71 1.96
N ASP A 109 12.44 -10.57 2.41
CA ASP A 109 13.36 -10.49 3.55
C ASP A 109 12.71 -11.03 4.84
N ILE A 110 11.45 -10.69 5.09
CA ILE A 110 10.69 -11.18 6.24
C ILE A 110 10.52 -12.70 6.13
N ALA A 111 10.08 -13.23 4.98
CA ALA A 111 9.88 -14.65 4.78
C ALA A 111 11.17 -15.45 5.06
N VAL A 112 12.29 -15.01 4.51
CA VAL A 112 13.61 -15.63 4.76
C VAL A 112 13.96 -15.64 6.25
N ASN A 113 13.75 -14.53 6.96
CA ASN A 113 14.04 -14.43 8.38
C ASN A 113 13.14 -15.30 9.26
N VAL A 114 11.84 -15.36 8.93
CA VAL A 114 10.84 -16.18 9.63
C VAL A 114 11.14 -17.67 9.46
N THR A 115 11.47 -18.09 8.24
CA THR A 115 11.82 -19.49 7.94
C THR A 115 13.09 -19.92 8.67
N LYS A 116 14.13 -19.08 8.68
CA LYS A 116 15.36 -19.35 9.45
C LYS A 116 15.09 -19.62 10.93
N LYS A 117 14.08 -18.96 11.51
CA LYS A 117 13.72 -19.05 12.93
C LYS A 117 12.58 -20.03 13.23
N ARG A 118 11.98 -20.65 12.20
CA ARG A 118 10.84 -21.58 12.33
C ARG A 118 9.67 -20.98 13.13
N LEU A 119 9.36 -19.71 12.88
CA LEU A 119 8.31 -19.01 13.62
C LEU A 119 6.93 -19.27 13.00
N VAL A 120 5.97 -19.67 13.83
CA VAL A 120 4.54 -19.66 13.45
C VAL A 120 3.99 -18.28 13.74
N LEU A 121 3.69 -17.50 12.70
CA LEU A 121 3.48 -16.05 12.83
C LEU A 121 2.16 -15.66 13.49
N ARG A 122 1.07 -16.32 13.10
CA ARG A 122 -0.30 -15.95 13.49
C ARG A 122 -0.50 -15.84 15.02
N PRO A 123 0.00 -16.77 15.87
CA PRO A 123 -0.09 -16.65 17.33
C PRO A 123 0.49 -15.33 17.88
N PHE A 124 1.63 -14.87 17.36
CA PHE A 124 2.26 -13.63 17.83
C PHE A 124 1.38 -12.40 17.59
N PHE A 125 0.58 -12.38 16.53
CA PHE A 125 -0.36 -11.28 16.29
C PHE A 125 -1.62 -11.40 17.14
N GLN A 126 -2.10 -12.61 17.37
CA GLN A 126 -3.31 -12.86 18.16
C GLN A 126 -3.13 -12.53 19.65
N ASP A 127 -1.94 -12.72 20.21
CA ASP A 127 -1.65 -12.39 21.61
C ASP A 127 -1.77 -10.89 21.92
N TYR A 128 -1.59 -10.03 20.91
CA TYR A 128 -1.70 -8.58 21.06
C TYR A 128 -3.01 -7.99 20.53
N GLU A 129 -3.93 -8.82 20.05
CA GLU A 129 -5.25 -8.35 19.64
C GLU A 129 -6.04 -7.95 20.89
N MET A 130 -5.92 -6.66 21.25
CA MET A 130 -6.25 -6.16 22.58
C MET A 130 -7.70 -6.40 23.06
N ILE A 131 -8.63 -6.82 22.22
CA ILE A 131 -10.01 -7.06 22.63
C ILE A 131 -10.64 -8.19 21.79
N LYS A 132 -10.37 -9.46 22.14
CA LYS A 132 -11.21 -10.69 21.99
C LYS A 132 -12.12 -10.89 20.74
N LYS A 133 -11.94 -10.16 19.64
CA LYS A 133 -12.83 -10.22 18.46
C LYS A 133 -12.23 -10.96 17.26
N ASN A 134 -10.94 -11.31 17.24
CA ASN A 134 -10.29 -12.03 16.12
C ASN A 134 -10.62 -11.39 14.76
N ASN A 135 -10.61 -10.05 14.72
CA ASN A 135 -11.02 -9.25 13.57
C ASN A 135 -9.87 -9.01 12.59
N GLY A 136 -8.65 -9.44 12.91
CA GLY A 136 -7.52 -9.38 11.97
C GLY A 136 -6.80 -8.03 11.92
N VAL A 137 -7.00 -7.19 12.94
CA VAL A 137 -6.44 -5.83 13.01
C VAL A 137 -5.72 -5.62 14.34
N ILE A 138 -4.56 -4.97 14.31
CA ILE A 138 -3.79 -4.58 15.51
C ILE A 138 -3.30 -3.13 15.40
N THR A 139 -2.81 -2.55 16.49
CA THR A 139 -2.23 -1.19 16.44
C THR A 139 -0.89 -1.16 15.69
N LYS A 140 -0.56 -0.03 15.07
CA LYS A 140 0.74 0.19 14.39
C LYS A 140 1.94 -0.14 15.30
N THR A 141 1.88 0.33 16.54
CA THR A 141 2.93 0.08 17.55
C THR A 141 3.10 -1.40 17.88
N THR A 142 2.00 -2.14 17.94
CA THR A 142 2.02 -3.59 18.13
C THR A 142 2.63 -4.29 16.92
N PHE A 143 2.25 -3.87 15.71
CA PHE A 143 2.76 -4.46 14.48
C PHE A 143 4.28 -4.34 14.39
N PHE A 144 4.83 -3.17 14.73
CA PHE A 144 6.28 -2.96 14.79
C PHE A 144 6.97 -3.83 15.85
N LYS A 145 6.37 -3.99 17.05
CA LYS A 145 6.91 -4.89 18.08
C LYS A 145 6.97 -6.35 17.60
N VAL A 146 5.96 -6.80 16.86
CA VAL A 146 5.95 -8.16 16.30
C VAL A 146 7.03 -8.30 15.23
N LEU A 147 7.20 -7.32 14.32
CA LEU A 147 8.31 -7.31 13.35
C LEU A 147 9.69 -7.38 14.03
N ASP A 148 9.89 -6.58 15.07
CA ASP A 148 11.12 -6.59 15.86
C ASP A 148 11.38 -7.93 16.54
N PHE A 149 10.33 -8.55 17.11
CA PHE A 149 10.41 -9.88 17.73
C PHE A 149 10.76 -10.96 16.71
N MET A 150 10.18 -10.90 15.52
CA MET A 150 10.56 -11.77 14.39
C MET A 150 12.00 -11.51 13.92
N GLY A 151 12.63 -10.42 14.35
CA GLY A 151 13.97 -9.98 13.95
C GLY A 151 14.01 -9.41 12.53
N ALA A 152 12.86 -9.03 11.99
CA ALA A 152 12.74 -8.26 10.77
C ALA A 152 12.85 -6.77 11.13
N ARG A 153 14.04 -6.34 11.57
CA ARG A 153 14.30 -4.93 11.84
C ARG A 153 14.40 -4.19 10.52
N LEU A 154 13.43 -3.33 10.27
CA LEU A 154 13.31 -2.56 9.04
C LEU A 154 13.62 -1.09 9.30
N GLU A 155 14.19 -0.43 8.30
CA GLU A 155 14.36 1.03 8.32
C GLU A 155 13.01 1.74 8.24
N LYS A 156 12.94 2.98 8.75
CA LYS A 156 11.70 3.77 8.79
C LYS A 156 10.97 3.81 7.44
N HIS A 157 11.70 4.07 6.37
CA HIS A 157 11.11 4.17 5.03
C HIS A 157 10.47 2.84 4.56
N ARG A 158 11.00 1.69 4.98
CA ARG A 158 10.45 0.35 4.69
C ARG A 158 9.21 0.07 5.54
N LEU A 159 9.23 0.50 6.81
CA LEU A 159 8.06 0.44 7.68
C LEU A 159 6.91 1.28 7.13
N ASP A 160 7.21 2.48 6.62
CA ASP A 160 6.21 3.37 6.03
C ASP A 160 5.49 2.72 4.83
N VAL A 161 6.21 1.94 4.01
CA VAL A 161 5.59 1.16 2.90
C VAL A 161 4.63 0.08 3.43
N LEU A 162 5.02 -0.67 4.47
CA LEU A 162 4.15 -1.66 5.09
C LEU A 162 2.90 -1.00 5.70
N VAL A 163 3.08 0.12 6.41
CA VAL A 163 1.97 0.89 6.97
C VAL A 163 1.05 1.36 5.85
N LYS A 164 1.60 1.96 4.79
CA LYS A 164 0.81 2.45 3.65
C LYS A 164 0.00 1.32 3.01
N ARG A 165 0.58 0.12 2.87
CA ARG A 165 -0.07 -1.06 2.27
C ARG A 165 -1.19 -1.64 3.13
N TYR A 166 -0.98 -1.77 4.44
CA TYR A 166 -1.86 -2.54 5.33
C TYR A 166 -2.62 -1.70 6.36
N MET A 167 -2.45 -0.37 6.36
CA MET A 167 -3.23 0.48 7.26
C MET A 167 -4.72 0.38 6.95
N ARG A 168 -5.50 0.22 8.01
CA ARG A 168 -6.95 0.40 7.97
C ARG A 168 -7.30 1.86 8.22
N ASP A 169 -6.68 2.43 9.23
CA ASP A 169 -6.82 3.82 9.65
C ASP A 169 -5.48 4.37 10.18
N ASN A 170 -5.49 5.57 10.75
CA ASN A 170 -4.28 6.22 11.24
C ASN A 170 -3.58 5.48 12.39
N TYR A 171 -4.21 4.49 13.02
CA TYR A 171 -3.72 3.82 14.22
C TYR A 171 -3.63 2.29 14.07
N SER A 172 -4.36 1.72 13.12
CA SER A 172 -4.56 0.28 13.02
C SER A 172 -4.13 -0.32 11.68
N ILE A 173 -3.61 -1.54 11.73
CA ILE A 173 -3.04 -2.31 10.63
C ILE A 173 -3.76 -3.64 10.50
N LYS A 174 -4.18 -3.98 9.27
CA LYS A 174 -4.75 -5.28 8.89
C LYS A 174 -3.63 -6.34 8.81
N TYR A 175 -3.29 -6.94 9.94
CA TYR A 175 -2.23 -7.96 9.96
C TYR A 175 -2.63 -9.24 9.23
N ASN A 176 -3.93 -9.56 9.13
CA ASN A 176 -4.40 -10.69 8.33
C ASN A 176 -4.08 -10.53 6.84
N ALA A 177 -4.21 -9.31 6.30
CA ALA A 177 -3.81 -9.00 4.93
C ALA A 177 -2.30 -9.14 4.73
N PHE A 178 -1.51 -8.68 5.70
CA PHE A 178 -0.05 -8.87 5.71
C PHE A 178 0.35 -10.35 5.73
N LEU A 179 -0.24 -11.14 6.64
CA LEU A 179 0.03 -12.58 6.73
C LEU A 179 -0.35 -13.29 5.44
N LYS A 180 -1.48 -12.93 4.82
CA LYS A 180 -1.90 -13.50 3.54
C LYS A 180 -0.90 -13.23 2.42
N GLU A 181 -0.42 -12.00 2.26
CA GLU A 181 0.60 -11.70 1.24
C GLU A 181 1.95 -12.37 1.55
N LEU A 182 2.26 -12.59 2.83
CA LEU A 182 3.44 -13.35 3.22
C LEU A 182 3.29 -14.87 2.96
N ASP A 183 2.10 -15.43 3.16
CA ASP A 183 1.77 -16.81 2.79
C ASP A 183 1.92 -17.02 1.28
N GLU A 184 1.55 -16.03 0.44
CA GLU A 184 1.78 -16.08 -1.00
C GLU A 184 3.28 -16.17 -1.36
N VAL A 185 4.15 -15.53 -0.58
CA VAL A 185 5.61 -15.64 -0.73
C VAL A 185 6.06 -17.06 -0.39
N PHE A 186 5.59 -17.62 0.73
CA PHE A 186 5.92 -19.00 1.11
C PHE A 186 5.48 -20.02 0.06
N ASP A 187 4.25 -19.88 -0.45
CA ASP A 187 3.72 -20.69 -1.56
C ASP A 187 4.60 -20.60 -2.81
N TYR A 188 5.07 -19.39 -3.14
CA TYR A 188 5.96 -19.17 -4.28
C TYR A 188 7.30 -19.89 -4.08
N LEU A 189 7.89 -19.81 -2.89
CA LEU A 189 9.16 -20.46 -2.58
C LEU A 189 9.04 -21.99 -2.67
N GLU A 190 7.94 -22.55 -2.16
CA GLU A 190 7.66 -23.99 -2.23
C GLU A 190 7.44 -24.45 -3.69
N LYS A 191 6.58 -23.76 -4.46
CA LYS A 191 6.29 -24.11 -5.86
C LYS A 191 7.51 -24.09 -6.76
N ASN A 192 8.49 -23.23 -6.45
CA ASN A 192 9.73 -23.11 -7.21
C ASN A 192 10.91 -23.91 -6.60
N ASN A 193 10.64 -24.78 -5.61
CA ASN A 193 11.63 -25.66 -4.97
C ASN A 193 12.78 -24.92 -4.26
N TYR A 194 12.53 -23.70 -3.73
CA TYR A 194 13.50 -22.99 -2.89
C TYR A 194 13.49 -23.46 -1.44
N SER A 195 12.45 -24.18 -1.03
CA SER A 195 12.33 -24.84 0.27
C SER A 195 12.26 -26.37 0.15
N ASP A 196 12.58 -27.06 1.23
CA ASP A 196 12.36 -28.50 1.39
C ASP A 196 10.93 -28.82 1.87
N GLY A 197 10.60 -30.11 2.00
CA GLY A 197 9.28 -30.55 2.48
C GLY A 197 8.96 -30.21 3.94
N THR A 198 9.89 -29.56 4.67
CA THR A 198 9.67 -29.01 6.02
C THR A 198 9.53 -27.48 5.99
N GLY A 199 9.62 -26.87 4.81
CA GLY A 199 9.60 -25.42 4.61
C GLY A 199 10.96 -24.75 4.83
N GLN A 200 12.05 -25.50 5.02
CA GLN A 200 13.38 -24.94 5.22
C GLN A 200 14.03 -24.56 3.87
N LEU A 201 14.61 -23.35 3.79
CA LEU A 201 15.22 -22.87 2.55
C LEU A 201 16.56 -23.56 2.27
N TRP A 202 16.80 -23.94 1.01
CA TRP A 202 18.05 -24.53 0.55
C TRP A 202 19.21 -23.53 0.56
N ASP A 203 18.98 -22.32 0.05
CA ASP A 203 19.93 -21.21 0.06
C ASP A 203 19.22 -19.89 0.41
N PRO A 204 19.20 -19.51 1.70
CA PRO A 204 18.58 -18.27 2.14
C PRO A 204 19.30 -17.00 1.67
N SER A 205 20.51 -17.11 1.11
CA SER A 205 21.29 -15.98 0.60
C SER A 205 21.03 -15.71 -0.87
N ASN A 206 20.37 -16.63 -1.58
CA ASN A 206 20.07 -16.53 -3.01
C ASN A 206 18.60 -16.84 -3.29
N ILE A 207 17.71 -16.06 -2.66
CA ILE A 207 16.27 -16.12 -2.91
C ILE A 207 15.90 -15.03 -3.92
N PRO A 208 15.25 -15.37 -5.04
CA PRO A 208 14.79 -14.36 -5.98
C PRO A 208 13.73 -13.48 -5.33
N LEU A 209 13.63 -12.24 -5.80
CA LEU A 209 12.57 -11.33 -5.38
C LEU A 209 11.20 -11.97 -5.69
N PHE A 210 10.36 -12.13 -4.67
CA PHE A 210 8.96 -12.46 -4.87
C PHE A 210 8.28 -11.26 -5.52
N GLU A 211 8.18 -11.25 -6.84
CA GLU A 211 7.23 -10.38 -7.51
C GLU A 211 5.93 -11.16 -7.58
N LYS A 212 4.87 -10.61 -6.98
CA LYS A 212 3.53 -11.09 -7.30
C LYS A 212 3.42 -10.91 -8.80
N ALA A 213 3.48 -12.03 -9.54
CA ALA A 213 3.23 -12.01 -10.97
C ALA A 213 2.02 -11.11 -11.14
N PRO A 214 2.11 -10.05 -11.97
CA PRO A 214 1.10 -9.02 -12.03
C PRO A 214 -0.23 -9.74 -11.96
N LEU A 215 -1.09 -9.36 -10.99
CA LEU A 215 -2.44 -9.91 -10.87
C LEU A 215 -2.87 -10.21 -12.29
N ARG A 216 -3.26 -11.45 -12.62
CA ARG A 216 -3.78 -11.79 -13.94
C ARG A 216 -5.11 -11.05 -14.16
N GLY A 217 -5.13 -9.74 -14.01
CA GLY A 217 -5.77 -8.86 -14.95
C GLY A 217 -5.18 -9.13 -16.33
N PRO A 218 -5.94 -8.81 -17.37
CA PRO A 218 -5.52 -9.06 -18.73
C PRO A 218 -4.19 -8.38 -18.95
N GLU A 219 -3.25 -9.12 -19.54
CA GLU A 219 -2.01 -8.52 -19.99
C GLU A 219 -2.36 -7.45 -21.01
N VAL A 220 -1.98 -6.22 -20.71
CA VAL A 220 -2.21 -5.02 -21.52
C VAL A 220 -0.85 -4.38 -21.84
N GLY A 221 -0.83 -3.45 -22.80
CA GLY A 221 0.42 -2.83 -23.25
C GLY A 221 1.36 -3.83 -23.93
N LEU A 222 2.66 -3.64 -23.76
CA LEU A 222 3.69 -4.44 -24.42
C LEU A 222 3.70 -5.91 -23.96
N ARG A 223 3.31 -6.20 -22.71
CA ARG A 223 3.36 -7.55 -22.14
C ARG A 223 2.52 -8.56 -22.92
N GLN A 224 1.32 -8.15 -23.34
CA GLN A 224 0.36 -9.02 -24.03
C GLN A 224 0.89 -9.60 -25.35
N VAL A 225 1.85 -8.91 -25.99
CA VAL A 225 2.44 -9.28 -27.28
C VAL A 225 3.26 -10.56 -27.17
N PHE A 226 3.79 -10.84 -25.98
CA PHE A 226 4.58 -12.04 -25.72
C PHE A 226 3.71 -13.26 -25.40
N LEU A 227 2.39 -13.11 -25.30
CA LEU A 227 1.49 -14.23 -25.11
C LEU A 227 1.31 -15.08 -26.38
N PRO A 228 1.25 -16.42 -26.26
CA PRO A 228 1.06 -17.32 -27.41
C PRO A 228 -0.21 -17.01 -28.23
N ASN A 229 -1.33 -16.75 -27.55
CA ASN A 229 -2.63 -16.48 -28.17
C ASN A 229 -2.66 -15.15 -28.95
N TRP A 230 -1.90 -14.14 -28.52
CA TRP A 230 -1.82 -12.86 -29.21
C TRP A 230 -1.10 -12.99 -30.55
N ARG A 231 0.02 -13.74 -30.56
CA ARG A 231 0.83 -13.99 -31.77
C ARG A 231 0.02 -14.73 -32.84
N GLU A 232 -0.73 -15.74 -32.43
CA GLU A 232 -1.61 -16.51 -33.32
C GLU A 232 -2.74 -15.66 -33.91
N LYS A 233 -3.32 -14.75 -33.10
CA LYS A 233 -4.47 -13.92 -33.49
C LYS A 233 -4.09 -12.75 -34.40
N ASN A 234 -3.06 -11.99 -34.02
CA ASN A 234 -2.81 -10.67 -34.62
C ASN A 234 -1.87 -10.72 -35.82
N LYS A 235 -1.11 -11.82 -36.02
CA LYS A 235 -0.16 -11.98 -37.15
C LYS A 235 0.85 -10.82 -37.27
N VAL A 236 1.13 -10.12 -36.17
CA VAL A 236 2.15 -9.08 -36.06
C VAL A 236 3.36 -9.69 -35.35
N ASP A 237 4.57 -9.44 -35.86
CA ASP A 237 5.79 -9.89 -35.19
C ASP A 237 5.98 -9.06 -33.90
N PRO A 238 6.13 -9.70 -32.71
CA PRO A 238 6.47 -9.01 -31.47
C PRO A 238 7.64 -8.02 -31.59
N ARG A 239 8.62 -8.31 -32.44
CA ARG A 239 9.76 -7.42 -32.70
C ARG A 239 9.34 -6.10 -33.32
N GLU A 240 8.29 -6.08 -34.14
CA GLU A 240 7.77 -4.82 -34.71
C GLU A 240 7.19 -3.94 -33.60
N VAL A 241 6.43 -4.51 -32.67
CA VAL A 241 5.90 -3.76 -31.51
C VAL A 241 7.05 -3.23 -30.65
N GLU A 242 8.04 -4.08 -30.38
CA GLU A 242 9.21 -3.75 -29.59
C GLU A 242 10.01 -2.60 -30.22
N MET A 243 10.15 -2.58 -31.54
CA MET A 243 10.79 -1.49 -32.28
C MET A 243 10.02 -0.17 -32.12
N ILE A 244 8.67 -0.20 -32.10
CA ILE A 244 7.85 1.00 -31.86
C ILE A 244 8.10 1.54 -30.45
N ILE A 245 8.05 0.70 -29.41
CA ILE A 245 8.29 1.12 -28.03
C ILE A 245 9.73 1.63 -27.84
N THR A 246 10.71 0.94 -28.43
CA THR A 246 12.13 1.35 -28.37
C THR A 246 12.34 2.69 -29.07
N LYS A 247 11.70 2.91 -30.22
CA LYS A 247 11.72 4.18 -30.95
C LYS A 247 11.12 5.33 -30.13
N ILE A 248 10.02 5.09 -29.42
CA ILE A 248 9.42 6.07 -28.50
C ILE A 248 10.37 6.35 -27.33
N ARG A 249 10.92 5.30 -26.71
CA ARG A 249 11.88 5.41 -25.59
C ARG A 249 13.11 6.23 -25.96
N ASP A 250 13.75 5.91 -27.07
CA ASP A 250 14.92 6.63 -27.55
C ASP A 250 14.62 8.12 -27.71
N HIS A 251 13.45 8.46 -28.24
CA HIS A 251 13.01 9.85 -28.38
C HIS A 251 12.78 10.52 -27.01
N VAL A 252 12.07 9.86 -26.10
CA VAL A 252 11.77 10.35 -24.75
C VAL A 252 13.04 10.61 -23.96
N LEU A 253 13.98 9.66 -23.96
CA LEU A 253 15.24 9.76 -23.23
C LEU A 253 16.17 10.83 -23.82
N ARG A 254 16.35 10.85 -25.14
CA ARG A 254 17.24 11.84 -25.80
C ARG A 254 16.76 13.27 -25.58
N ASN A 255 15.44 13.49 -25.60
CA ASN A 255 14.84 14.81 -25.46
C ASN A 255 14.41 15.14 -24.03
N LYS A 256 14.66 14.25 -23.06
CA LYS A 256 14.28 14.40 -21.65
C LYS A 256 12.81 14.76 -21.46
N ILE A 257 11.97 14.12 -22.27
CA ILE A 257 10.52 14.34 -22.26
C ILE A 257 9.92 13.59 -21.06
N ARG A 258 8.95 14.20 -20.40
CA ARG A 258 8.10 13.54 -19.41
C ARG A 258 6.76 13.26 -20.08
N MET A 259 6.42 11.98 -20.28
CA MET A 259 5.20 11.63 -21.01
C MET A 259 3.95 12.09 -20.25
N ARG A 260 3.95 11.98 -18.91
CA ARG A 260 2.92 12.53 -18.03
C ARG A 260 2.51 13.96 -18.35
N ASP A 261 3.46 14.86 -18.67
CA ASP A 261 3.17 16.27 -18.96
C ASP A 261 2.16 16.46 -20.11
N PHE A 262 1.98 15.45 -20.98
CA PHE A 262 1.03 15.49 -22.10
C PHE A 262 -0.32 14.83 -21.79
N TYR A 263 -0.43 14.10 -20.69
CA TYR A 263 -1.64 13.38 -20.30
C TYR A 263 -2.30 13.92 -19.03
N GLU A 264 -1.55 14.67 -18.20
CA GLU A 264 -2.03 15.24 -16.94
C GLU A 264 -3.27 16.14 -17.11
N GLU A 265 -3.32 16.95 -18.17
CA GLU A 265 -4.49 17.81 -18.47
C GLU A 265 -5.74 16.99 -18.85
N TYR A 266 -5.54 15.81 -19.45
CA TYR A 266 -6.61 14.93 -19.91
C TYR A 266 -7.04 13.90 -18.84
N ASP A 267 -6.26 13.75 -17.76
CA ASP A 267 -6.53 12.83 -16.64
C ASP A 267 -6.44 13.55 -15.27
N PRO A 268 -7.27 14.58 -15.02
CA PRO A 268 -7.22 15.37 -13.77
C PRO A 268 -7.60 14.54 -12.53
N GLY A 269 -8.22 13.38 -12.73
CA GLY A 269 -8.60 12.45 -11.67
C GLY A 269 -7.54 11.42 -11.32
N GLU A 270 -6.35 11.47 -11.95
CA GLU A 270 -5.26 10.50 -11.79
C GLU A 270 -5.77 9.05 -11.95
N THR A 271 -6.59 8.83 -12.97
CA THR A 271 -7.21 7.53 -13.24
C THR A 271 -6.31 6.57 -14.02
N ASP A 272 -5.12 7.04 -14.41
CA ASP A 272 -4.11 6.36 -15.23
C ASP A 272 -4.58 6.01 -16.65
N ARG A 273 -5.67 6.64 -17.09
CA ARG A 273 -6.33 6.40 -18.38
C ARG A 273 -6.98 7.66 -18.95
N VAL A 274 -7.07 7.72 -20.27
CA VAL A 274 -7.65 8.83 -21.04
C VAL A 274 -8.56 8.31 -22.15
N ASP A 275 -9.38 9.17 -22.75
CA ASP A 275 -10.15 8.78 -23.94
C ASP A 275 -9.23 8.58 -25.15
N GLU A 276 -9.68 7.80 -26.13
CA GLU A 276 -8.88 7.48 -27.33
C GLU A 276 -8.35 8.72 -28.07
N ASN A 277 -9.17 9.77 -28.22
CA ASN A 277 -8.74 11.01 -28.87
C ASN A 277 -7.62 11.72 -28.09
N ASP A 278 -7.72 11.73 -26.76
CA ASP A 278 -6.73 12.34 -25.87
C ASP A 278 -5.45 11.50 -25.85
N PHE A 279 -5.58 10.17 -25.92
CA PHE A 279 -4.44 9.27 -26.12
C PHE A 279 -3.66 9.61 -27.39
N ILE A 280 -4.38 9.78 -28.51
CA ILE A 280 -3.81 10.19 -29.80
C ILE A 280 -3.19 11.59 -29.72
N MET A 281 -3.84 12.54 -29.03
CA MET A 281 -3.28 13.88 -28.85
C MET A 281 -1.97 13.84 -28.07
N GLY A 282 -1.90 13.07 -26.98
CA GLY A 282 -0.67 12.90 -26.22
C GLY A 282 0.46 12.29 -27.06
N LEU A 283 0.17 11.30 -27.92
CA LEU A 283 1.16 10.75 -28.87
C LEU A 283 1.62 11.80 -29.89
N ARG A 284 0.74 12.70 -30.34
CA ARG A 284 1.11 13.81 -31.22
C ARG A 284 1.99 14.82 -30.51
N TRP A 285 1.66 15.20 -29.28
CA TRP A 285 2.50 16.11 -28.49
C TRP A 285 3.88 15.52 -28.20
N LEU A 286 3.92 14.22 -27.90
CA LEU A 286 5.14 13.44 -27.79
C LEU A 286 5.98 13.49 -29.07
N ALA A 287 5.33 13.39 -30.24
CA ALA A 287 5.99 13.43 -31.54
C ALA A 287 6.66 14.77 -31.87
N TYR A 288 6.09 15.88 -31.40
CA TYR A 288 6.57 17.23 -31.74
C TYR A 288 7.75 17.69 -30.88
N GLY A 289 7.88 17.19 -29.65
CA GLY A 289 8.98 17.54 -28.74
C GLY A 289 9.07 19.03 -28.38
N ARG A 290 9.60 19.37 -27.20
CA ARG A 290 9.89 20.78 -26.89
C ARG A 290 11.15 21.19 -27.65
N VAL A 291 10.92 21.89 -28.76
CA VAL A 291 11.75 23.00 -29.27
C VAL A 291 12.81 22.71 -30.33
N ASN A 292 13.55 21.61 -30.43
CA ASN A 292 14.43 21.38 -31.59
C ASN A 292 15.07 19.98 -31.62
N THR A 293 15.17 19.41 -32.82
CA THR A 293 15.88 18.18 -33.25
C THR A 293 15.11 16.84 -33.16
N VAL A 294 14.64 16.39 -34.35
CA VAL A 294 14.05 15.08 -34.71
C VAL A 294 12.64 14.80 -34.16
N ASN A 295 11.64 14.96 -35.03
CA ASN A 295 10.27 14.50 -34.79
C ASN A 295 10.24 12.97 -34.68
N LEU A 296 9.63 12.45 -33.62
CA LEU A 296 9.23 11.05 -33.58
C LEU A 296 8.08 10.85 -34.57
N TYR A 297 8.35 10.23 -35.71
CA TYR A 297 7.30 9.90 -36.67
C TYR A 297 6.67 8.56 -36.31
N LEU A 298 5.42 8.57 -35.84
CA LEU A 298 4.59 7.36 -35.76
C LEU A 298 3.67 7.30 -36.98
N ASN A 299 3.76 6.23 -37.76
CA ASN A 299 2.88 6.04 -38.90
C ASN A 299 1.46 5.62 -38.42
N PRO A 300 0.41 5.75 -39.26
CA PRO A 300 -0.96 5.44 -38.84
C PRO A 300 -1.14 4.01 -38.28
N LYS A 301 -0.46 3.02 -38.85
CA LYS A 301 -0.54 1.63 -38.36
C LYS A 301 0.12 1.46 -36.99
N GLU A 302 1.24 2.14 -36.75
CA GLU A 302 1.91 2.16 -35.44
C GLU A 302 0.98 2.81 -34.39
N VAL A 303 0.29 3.89 -34.75
CA VAL A 303 -0.69 4.55 -33.86
C VAL A 303 -1.87 3.63 -33.57
N ASP A 304 -2.47 3.01 -34.60
CA ASP A 304 -3.59 2.07 -34.44
C ASP A 304 -3.20 0.87 -33.54
N LEU A 305 -1.97 0.38 -33.69
CA LEU A 305 -1.43 -0.71 -32.88
C LEU A 305 -1.23 -0.28 -31.42
N LEU A 306 -0.74 0.93 -31.15
CA LEU A 306 -0.65 1.47 -29.79
C LEU A 306 -2.05 1.66 -29.18
N ILE A 307 -3.01 2.20 -29.93
CA ILE A 307 -4.40 2.33 -29.48
C ILE A 307 -4.96 0.97 -29.06
N TYR A 308 -4.73 -0.07 -29.88
CA TYR A 308 -5.18 -1.42 -29.59
C TYR A 308 -4.50 -2.00 -28.34
N LEU A 309 -3.16 -1.94 -28.26
CA LEU A 309 -2.39 -2.56 -27.17
C LEU A 309 -2.68 -1.93 -25.81
N TYR A 310 -2.89 -0.61 -25.77
CA TYR A 310 -3.14 0.11 -24.52
C TYR A 310 -4.63 0.35 -24.25
N SER A 311 -5.53 -0.40 -24.89
CA SER A 311 -6.97 -0.33 -24.57
C SER A 311 -7.27 -0.94 -23.20
N ASP A 312 -8.09 -0.26 -22.40
CA ASP A 312 -8.59 -0.80 -21.14
C ASP A 312 -9.50 -2.01 -21.45
N PRO A 313 -9.26 -3.16 -20.80
CA PRO A 313 -9.98 -4.41 -21.07
C PRO A 313 -11.46 -4.37 -20.66
N VAL A 314 -11.80 -3.50 -19.71
CA VAL A 314 -13.16 -3.31 -19.20
C VAL A 314 -13.86 -2.19 -19.98
N TYR A 315 -13.11 -1.15 -20.32
CA TYR A 315 -13.59 0.07 -20.99
C TYR A 315 -12.77 0.36 -22.26
N PRO A 316 -13.00 -0.33 -23.38
CA PRO A 316 -12.16 -0.22 -24.59
C PRO A 316 -12.01 1.19 -25.16
N GLU A 317 -12.94 2.10 -24.85
CA GLU A 317 -12.88 3.53 -25.18
C GLU A 317 -11.78 4.30 -24.41
N ARG A 318 -11.37 3.77 -23.24
CA ARG A 318 -10.31 4.31 -22.39
C ARG A 318 -8.98 3.66 -22.74
N LYS A 319 -7.92 4.46 -22.79
CA LYS A 319 -6.55 4.03 -23.08
C LYS A 319 -5.65 4.26 -21.88
N LEU A 320 -4.88 3.23 -21.54
CA LEU A 320 -4.01 3.15 -20.39
C LEU A 320 -2.67 3.88 -20.66
N TRP A 321 -2.71 5.22 -20.68
CA TRP A 321 -1.52 6.04 -20.98
C TRP A 321 -0.38 5.80 -19.98
N LYS A 322 -0.71 5.52 -18.71
CA LYS A 322 0.29 5.24 -17.68
C LYS A 322 1.05 3.94 -17.97
N VAL A 323 0.37 2.92 -18.47
CA VAL A 323 0.98 1.64 -18.87
C VAL A 323 1.92 1.85 -20.07
N LEU A 324 1.59 2.75 -21.00
CA LEU A 324 2.50 3.13 -22.09
C LEU A 324 3.74 3.84 -21.56
N GLU A 325 3.60 4.86 -20.70
CA GLU A 325 4.73 5.55 -20.07
C GLU A 325 5.64 4.55 -19.35
N ASP A 326 5.02 3.65 -18.60
CA ASP A 326 5.66 2.58 -17.86
C ASP A 326 6.46 1.62 -18.74
N ASP A 327 5.89 1.14 -19.84
CA ASP A 327 6.58 0.25 -20.81
C ASP A 327 7.72 0.98 -21.54
N VAL A 328 7.58 2.30 -21.74
CA VAL A 328 8.63 3.16 -22.30
C VAL A 328 9.76 3.40 -21.30
N GLU A 329 9.49 3.53 -20.00
CA GLU A 329 10.50 3.74 -18.96
C GLU A 329 11.21 2.44 -18.53
N ASP A 330 10.51 1.30 -18.58
CA ASP A 330 11.05 0.02 -18.12
C ASP A 330 12.14 -0.50 -19.08
N SER A 331 13.36 -0.61 -18.54
CA SER A 331 14.54 -1.11 -19.25
C SER A 331 14.76 -2.61 -19.07
N ASN A 332 13.97 -3.28 -18.23
CA ASN A 332 14.19 -4.68 -17.81
C ASN A 332 13.30 -5.71 -18.50
N ILE A 333 12.25 -5.31 -19.24
CA ILE A 333 11.40 -6.24 -20.01
C ILE A 333 12.23 -7.03 -21.05
N TYR A 334 13.40 -6.52 -21.41
CA TYR A 334 14.28 -7.00 -22.47
C TYR A 334 15.17 -8.20 -22.12
N ILE A 335 15.42 -8.49 -20.84
CA ILE A 335 16.42 -9.50 -20.44
C ILE A 335 15.77 -10.86 -20.13
N ALA A 336 14.46 -10.90 -19.86
CA ALA A 336 13.81 -12.13 -19.41
C ALA A 336 13.33 -13.08 -20.53
N HIS A 337 13.41 -12.67 -21.80
CA HIS A 337 12.79 -13.40 -22.93
C HIS A 337 13.72 -13.62 -24.14
N ILE A 338 15.03 -13.34 -23.99
CA ILE A 338 16.11 -13.85 -24.85
C ILE A 338 16.78 -14.99 -24.09
#